data_AF-A0A7V6GMY5-F1
#
_entry.id   AF-A0A7V6GMY5-F1
#
_cell.length_a   1.000
_cell.length_b   1.000
_cell.length_c   1.000
_cell.angle_alpha   90.00
_cell.angle_beta   90.00
_cell.angle_gamma   90.00
#
_symmetry.space_group_name_H-M   'P 1'
#
loop_
_entity.id
_entity.type
_entity.pdbx_description
1 polymer ?
#
loop_
_entity_poly.entity_id
_entity_poly.type
_entity_poly.pdbx_seq_one_letter_code
_entity_poly.pdbx_strand_id
1 'polypeptide(L)'
;MPKINKIDKKSNLYIESSLSVLNQVKIISNYYLNSEDDSKEEVLLNIYGILQTLFVGVDALYDYVRALTKNKYLININQNERLHELKFIRNDVVGHPTSRLYSNNKMGFCRLNLDNLTKDKITYETYILDSKTLDSTLVETKEVSIYELIKAYLEEERVILNQVSLYLEKPYSQNIVNSISKLEEMYLNGQDIKDYIDNVIADAISYDTEKNKHQNRLIWRLELIKNAIVWEKDDSEINNLIDYIIQDQIQKTMEIALNLTGQYKKLRRIKLPYLLKEFYKEIKKKEYKILPLINHLHDNRHPFFLEDIKELEKVIDNHKALKVLNLLKTLENEKRIYLLGSVIKRYNKRD
;
A
#
# COMPACT_ATOMS: atom_id res chain seq x y z
N MET A 1 13.01 -30.77 22.59
CA MET A 1 11.94 -31.08 21.60
C MET A 1 11.13 -29.82 21.36
N PRO A 2 11.19 -29.21 20.17
CA PRO A 2 10.38 -28.05 19.88
C PRO A 2 8.91 -28.49 19.80
N LYS A 3 8.03 -27.82 20.54
CA LYS A 3 6.59 -28.03 20.43
C LYS A 3 6.16 -27.63 19.03
N ILE A 4 5.93 -28.61 18.15
CA ILE A 4 5.14 -28.43 16.95
C ILE A 4 3.77 -27.95 17.45
N ASN A 5 3.46 -26.68 17.24
CA ASN A 5 2.17 -26.12 17.60
C ASN A 5 1.09 -26.97 16.93
N LYS A 6 0.20 -27.58 17.73
CA LYS A 6 -1.08 -28.08 17.23
C LYS A 6 -1.74 -26.92 16.50
N ILE A 7 -1.75 -26.97 15.17
CA ILE A 7 -2.54 -26.05 14.36
C ILE A 7 -3.98 -26.28 14.80
N ASP A 8 -4.61 -25.23 15.34
CA ASP A 8 -6.00 -25.27 15.80
C ASP A 8 -6.88 -25.78 14.63
N LYS A 9 -7.86 -26.64 14.93
CA LYS A 9 -8.80 -27.18 13.92
C LYS A 9 -9.48 -26.04 13.14
N LYS A 10 -9.69 -24.90 13.79
CA LYS A 10 -10.17 -23.67 13.15
C LYS A 10 -9.15 -23.09 12.16
N SER A 11 -7.88 -22.97 12.53
CA SER A 11 -6.84 -22.49 11.61
C SER A 11 -6.63 -23.41 10.40
N ASN A 12 -6.80 -24.73 10.54
CA ASN A 12 -6.74 -25.65 9.40
C ASN A 12 -7.85 -25.37 8.38
N LEU A 13 -9.10 -25.16 8.81
CA LEU A 13 -10.21 -24.86 7.90
C LEU A 13 -10.00 -23.52 7.16
N TYR A 14 -9.44 -22.52 7.83
CA TYR A 14 -9.11 -21.24 7.20
C TYR A 14 -8.01 -21.39 6.13
N ILE A 15 -6.98 -22.20 6.40
CA ILE A 15 -5.90 -22.49 5.44
C ILE A 15 -6.47 -23.25 4.24
N GLU A 16 -7.24 -24.31 4.48
CA GLU A 16 -7.88 -25.12 3.43
C GLU A 16 -8.81 -24.28 2.55
N SER A 17 -9.63 -23.43 3.16
CA SER A 17 -10.51 -22.51 2.43
C SER A 17 -9.72 -21.53 1.58
N SER A 18 -8.64 -20.96 2.10
CA SER A 18 -7.79 -20.03 1.35
C SER A 18 -7.13 -20.75 0.16
N LEU A 19 -6.55 -21.93 0.38
CA LEU A 19 -5.96 -22.75 -0.70
C LEU A 19 -6.98 -23.16 -1.76
N SER A 20 -8.21 -23.48 -1.37
CA SER A 20 -9.30 -23.78 -2.30
C SER A 20 -9.57 -22.60 -3.24
N VAL A 21 -9.66 -21.39 -2.68
CA VAL A 21 -9.82 -20.16 -3.46
C VAL A 21 -8.65 -19.94 -4.41
N LEU A 22 -7.39 -20.08 -3.94
CA LEU A 22 -6.21 -19.94 -4.81
C LEU A 22 -6.23 -20.94 -5.97
N ASN A 23 -6.69 -22.17 -5.75
CA ASN A 23 -6.86 -23.15 -6.81
C ASN A 23 -7.98 -22.77 -7.80
N GLN A 24 -9.10 -22.26 -7.31
CA GLN A 24 -10.19 -21.76 -8.17
C GLN A 24 -9.71 -20.61 -9.06
N VAL A 25 -8.88 -19.70 -8.54
CA VAL A 25 -8.30 -18.61 -9.33
C VAL A 25 -7.51 -19.14 -10.53
N LYS A 26 -6.71 -20.20 -10.35
CA LYS A 26 -5.97 -20.83 -11.45
C LYS A 26 -6.89 -21.43 -12.51
N ILE A 27 -7.93 -22.15 -12.08
CA ILE A 27 -8.91 -22.78 -12.97
C ILE A 27 -9.64 -21.70 -13.80
N ILE A 28 -10.16 -20.67 -13.15
CA ILE A 28 -10.90 -19.59 -13.80
C ILE A 28 -9.98 -18.78 -14.71
N SER A 29 -8.76 -18.47 -14.27
CA SER A 29 -7.77 -17.76 -15.11
C SER A 29 -7.42 -18.56 -16.35
N ASN A 30 -7.22 -19.87 -16.21
CA ASN A 30 -6.95 -20.74 -17.35
C ASN A 30 -8.15 -20.82 -18.31
N TYR A 31 -9.37 -20.92 -17.79
CA TYR A 31 -10.56 -20.89 -18.62
C TYR A 31 -10.67 -19.55 -19.38
N TYR A 32 -10.55 -18.42 -18.68
CA TYR A 32 -10.60 -17.09 -19.27
C TYR A 32 -9.55 -16.92 -20.38
N LEU A 33 -8.32 -17.36 -20.16
CA LEU A 33 -7.25 -17.23 -21.17
C LEU A 33 -7.47 -18.09 -22.42
N ASN A 34 -8.25 -19.17 -22.32
CA ASN A 34 -8.46 -20.12 -23.42
C ASN A 34 -9.89 -20.10 -23.99
N SER A 35 -10.83 -19.33 -23.41
CA SER A 35 -12.19 -19.20 -23.96
C SER A 35 -12.16 -18.45 -25.30
N GLU A 36 -13.19 -18.59 -26.10
CA GLU A 36 -13.53 -17.61 -27.13
C GLU A 36 -14.79 -16.89 -26.63
N ASP A 37 -14.88 -15.59 -26.87
CA ASP A 37 -16.03 -14.79 -26.45
C ASP A 37 -16.79 -14.37 -27.72
N ASP A 38 -18.06 -14.75 -27.83
CA ASP A 38 -18.85 -14.59 -29.07
C ASP A 38 -19.68 -13.29 -29.09
N SER A 39 -19.78 -12.60 -27.94
CA SER A 39 -20.60 -11.39 -27.78
C SER A 39 -20.00 -10.35 -26.83
N LYS A 40 -20.46 -9.09 -26.93
CA LYS A 40 -20.03 -8.00 -26.05
C LYS A 40 -20.47 -8.24 -24.60
N GLU A 41 -21.64 -8.85 -24.40
CA GLU A 41 -22.19 -9.24 -23.10
C GLU A 41 -21.35 -10.31 -22.44
N GLU A 42 -20.87 -11.29 -23.22
CA GLU A 42 -19.97 -12.34 -22.75
C GLU A 42 -18.61 -11.78 -22.35
N VAL A 43 -18.01 -10.91 -23.18
CA VAL A 43 -16.77 -10.19 -22.83
C VAL A 43 -16.93 -9.44 -21.51
N LEU A 44 -18.05 -8.73 -21.33
CA LEU A 44 -18.33 -8.00 -20.10
C LEU A 44 -18.44 -8.94 -18.89
N LEU A 45 -19.22 -10.01 -19.00
CA LEU A 45 -19.37 -11.00 -17.94
C LEU A 45 -18.03 -11.63 -17.57
N ASN A 46 -17.23 -12.02 -18.56
CA ASN A 46 -15.94 -12.64 -18.37
C ASN A 46 -14.96 -11.67 -17.70
N ILE A 47 -14.95 -10.39 -18.07
CA ILE A 47 -14.12 -9.36 -17.43
C ILE A 47 -14.50 -9.14 -15.97
N TYR A 48 -15.79 -9.01 -15.65
CA TYR A 48 -16.23 -8.90 -14.26
C TYR A 48 -15.89 -10.16 -13.47
N GLY A 49 -16.08 -11.34 -14.07
CA GLY A 49 -15.74 -12.63 -13.48
C GLY A 49 -14.25 -12.75 -13.16
N ILE A 50 -13.36 -12.41 -14.09
CA ILE A 50 -11.92 -12.51 -13.87
C ILE A 50 -11.42 -11.45 -12.89
N LEU A 51 -11.92 -10.20 -12.96
CA LEU A 51 -11.55 -9.17 -11.98
C LEU A 51 -11.95 -9.57 -10.56
N GLN A 52 -13.18 -10.05 -10.38
CA GLN A 52 -13.65 -10.56 -9.08
C GLN A 52 -12.81 -11.74 -8.59
N THR A 53 -12.46 -12.65 -9.50
CA THR A 53 -11.59 -13.79 -9.21
C THR A 53 -10.22 -13.33 -8.68
N LEU A 54 -9.60 -12.35 -9.34
CA LEU A 54 -8.32 -11.80 -8.91
C LEU A 54 -8.43 -11.05 -7.57
N PHE A 55 -9.52 -10.30 -7.33
CA PHE A 55 -9.75 -9.62 -6.05
C PHE A 55 -9.83 -10.60 -4.88
N VAL A 56 -10.60 -11.68 -5.07
CA VAL A 56 -10.78 -12.73 -4.06
C VAL A 56 -9.49 -13.54 -3.88
N GLY A 57 -8.72 -13.74 -4.96
CA GLY A 57 -7.39 -14.34 -4.90
C GLY A 57 -6.40 -13.54 -4.04
N VAL A 58 -6.36 -12.22 -4.21
CA VAL A 58 -5.52 -11.32 -3.38
C VAL A 58 -5.92 -11.41 -1.90
N ASP A 59 -7.22 -11.40 -1.60
CA ASP A 59 -7.72 -11.51 -0.22
C ASP A 59 -7.35 -12.90 0.37
N ALA A 60 -7.48 -13.98 -0.40
CA ALA A 60 -7.10 -15.34 0.00
C ALA A 60 -5.59 -15.49 0.25
N LEU A 61 -4.73 -14.82 -0.52
CA LEU A 61 -3.29 -14.77 -0.25
C LEU A 61 -2.98 -14.14 1.11
N TYR A 62 -3.65 -13.02 1.43
CA TYR A 62 -3.50 -12.37 2.72
C TYR A 62 -3.95 -13.25 3.89
N ASP A 63 -5.09 -13.91 3.74
CA ASP A 63 -5.65 -14.78 4.76
C ASP A 63 -4.82 -16.06 4.94
N TYR A 64 -4.32 -16.64 3.86
CA TYR A 64 -3.38 -17.78 3.89
C TYR A 64 -2.11 -17.44 4.70
N VAL A 65 -1.45 -16.32 4.36
CA VAL A 65 -0.24 -15.87 5.07
C VAL A 65 -0.55 -15.62 6.54
N ARG A 66 -1.69 -14.98 6.84
CA ARG A 66 -2.11 -14.68 8.21
C ARG A 66 -2.40 -15.93 9.03
N ALA A 67 -3.05 -16.92 8.44
CA ALA A 67 -3.37 -18.16 9.12
C ALA A 67 -2.11 -18.95 9.49
N LEU A 68 -1.08 -18.96 8.63
CA LEU A 68 0.15 -19.70 8.86
C LEU A 68 1.17 -18.96 9.74
N THR A 69 1.28 -17.64 9.61
CA THR A 69 2.32 -16.85 10.29
C THR A 69 1.78 -16.01 11.45
N LYS A 70 0.46 -15.99 11.66
CA LYS A 70 -0.28 -15.13 12.59
C LYS A 70 -0.24 -13.65 12.25
N ASN A 71 0.39 -13.26 11.15
CA ASN A 71 0.54 -11.87 10.72
C ASN A 71 0.54 -11.77 9.18
N LYS A 72 0.60 -10.55 8.64
CA LYS A 72 0.56 -10.31 7.18
C LYS A 72 1.88 -9.75 6.63
N TYR A 73 2.98 -9.91 7.36
CA TYR A 73 4.21 -9.18 7.06
C TYR A 73 5.05 -9.80 5.94
N LEU A 74 4.80 -11.06 5.59
CA LEU A 74 5.43 -11.72 4.45
C LEU A 74 4.78 -11.40 3.10
N ILE A 75 3.81 -10.48 3.05
CA ILE A 75 3.06 -10.18 1.83
C ILE A 75 2.83 -8.68 1.65
N ASN A 76 3.20 -8.14 0.49
CA ASN A 76 3.07 -6.72 0.17
C ASN A 76 2.64 -6.48 -1.28
N ILE A 77 1.60 -7.17 -1.74
CA ILE A 77 1.03 -7.12 -3.10
C ILE A 77 0.98 -5.72 -3.75
N ASN A 78 0.74 -4.65 -2.98
CA ASN A 78 0.69 -3.29 -3.53
C ASN A 78 2.05 -2.76 -4.04
N GLN A 79 3.16 -3.48 -3.86
CA GLN A 79 4.44 -3.15 -4.51
C GLN A 79 4.49 -3.62 -5.96
N ASN A 80 3.66 -4.60 -6.33
CA ASN A 80 3.48 -4.97 -7.72
C ASN A 80 2.58 -3.93 -8.40
N GLU A 81 3.11 -3.22 -9.40
CA GLU A 81 2.40 -2.10 -10.04
C GLU A 81 1.05 -2.53 -10.64
N ARG A 82 0.97 -3.74 -11.19
CA ARG A 82 -0.24 -4.28 -11.82
C ARG A 82 -1.29 -4.65 -10.78
N LEU A 83 -0.86 -5.21 -9.64
CA LEU A 83 -1.79 -5.57 -8.56
C LEU A 83 -2.19 -4.39 -7.70
N HIS A 84 -1.34 -3.35 -7.64
CA HIS A 84 -1.72 -2.04 -7.13
C HIS A 84 -2.82 -1.41 -7.98
N GLU A 85 -2.69 -1.50 -9.31
CA GLU A 85 -3.73 -1.06 -10.24
C GLU A 85 -5.06 -1.83 -10.04
N LEU A 86 -4.98 -3.14 -9.87
CA LEU A 86 -6.13 -4.00 -9.59
C LEU A 86 -6.93 -3.52 -8.37
N LYS A 87 -6.26 -3.02 -7.33
CA LYS A 87 -6.91 -2.46 -6.14
C LYS A 87 -7.68 -1.16 -6.46
N PHE A 88 -7.18 -0.29 -7.34
CA PHE A 88 -7.92 0.90 -7.77
C PHE A 88 -9.15 0.50 -8.59
N ILE A 89 -8.99 -0.43 -9.51
CA ILE A 89 -10.10 -0.95 -10.32
C ILE A 89 -11.21 -1.46 -9.39
N ARG A 90 -10.87 -2.29 -8.39
CA ARG A 90 -11.81 -2.82 -7.39
C ARG A 90 -12.59 -1.72 -6.66
N ASN A 91 -11.89 -0.69 -6.20
CA ASN A 91 -12.47 0.28 -5.26
C ASN A 91 -13.20 1.42 -5.95
N ASP A 92 -12.65 1.92 -7.06
CA ASP A 92 -13.08 3.18 -7.67
C ASP A 92 -13.74 2.98 -9.05
N VAL A 93 -13.49 1.87 -9.77
CA VAL A 93 -14.00 1.65 -11.14
C VAL A 93 -15.16 0.66 -11.20
N VAL A 94 -14.95 -0.59 -10.75
CA VAL A 94 -15.96 -1.66 -10.86
C VAL A 94 -16.73 -1.92 -9.55
N GLY A 95 -16.23 -1.36 -8.44
CA GLY A 95 -16.88 -1.43 -7.14
C GLY A 95 -18.07 -0.48 -7.02
N HIS A 96 -18.31 0.02 -5.80
CA HIS A 96 -19.30 1.08 -5.63
C HIS A 96 -18.82 2.35 -6.36
N PRO A 97 -19.66 3.03 -7.16
CA PRO A 97 -19.31 4.31 -7.76
C PRO A 97 -18.96 5.28 -6.64
N THR A 98 -17.67 5.44 -6.38
CA THR A 98 -17.18 6.20 -5.23
C THR A 98 -17.19 7.66 -5.63
N SER A 99 -18.26 8.36 -5.26
CA SER A 99 -18.37 9.81 -5.45
C SER A 99 -17.50 10.55 -4.44
N ARG A 100 -16.50 11.29 -4.92
CA ARG A 100 -15.62 12.12 -4.08
C ARG A 100 -16.07 13.56 -4.14
N LEU A 101 -16.39 14.15 -2.98
CA LEU A 101 -16.81 15.54 -2.90
C LEU A 101 -15.59 16.48 -2.85
N TYR A 102 -15.45 17.31 -3.88
CA TYR A 102 -14.52 18.43 -3.95
C TYR A 102 -15.25 19.74 -3.57
N SER A 103 -14.54 20.86 -3.33
CA SER A 103 -15.22 22.16 -3.13
C SER A 103 -16.09 22.54 -4.32
N ASN A 104 -16.96 23.53 -4.09
CA ASN A 104 -17.86 24.07 -5.10
C ASN A 104 -18.84 23.05 -5.68
N ASN A 105 -19.17 22.02 -4.92
CA ASN A 105 -20.06 20.93 -5.31
C ASN A 105 -19.54 20.10 -6.50
N LYS A 106 -18.21 19.95 -6.62
CA LYS A 106 -17.63 19.07 -7.62
C LYS A 106 -17.58 17.62 -7.11
N MET A 107 -17.73 16.66 -8.00
CA MET A 107 -17.78 15.24 -7.69
C MET A 107 -16.83 14.44 -8.58
N GLY A 108 -15.83 13.77 -8.00
CA GLY A 108 -14.97 12.84 -8.72
C GLY A 108 -15.57 11.44 -8.78
N PHE A 109 -15.46 10.77 -9.92
CA PHE A 109 -15.84 9.36 -10.08
C PHE A 109 -15.05 8.73 -11.23
N CYS A 110 -14.96 7.40 -11.25
CA CYS A 110 -14.42 6.65 -12.37
C CYS A 110 -15.53 5.88 -13.08
N ARG A 111 -15.33 5.62 -14.38
CA ARG A 111 -16.26 4.88 -15.22
C ARG A 111 -15.50 3.90 -16.11
N LEU A 112 -15.98 2.67 -16.19
CA LEU A 112 -15.52 1.72 -17.20
C LEU A 112 -16.04 2.12 -18.59
N ASN A 113 -15.15 2.24 -19.56
CA ASN A 113 -15.50 2.51 -20.95
C ASN A 113 -15.86 1.19 -21.64
N LEU A 114 -17.18 0.99 -21.85
CA LEU A 114 -17.72 -0.23 -22.46
C LEU A 114 -17.55 -0.28 -23.98
N ASP A 115 -17.24 0.83 -24.64
CA ASP A 115 -17.12 0.88 -26.10
C ASP A 115 -15.75 0.37 -26.57
N ASN A 116 -14.72 0.55 -25.74
CA ASN A 116 -13.36 0.07 -25.99
C ASN A 116 -13.03 -1.23 -25.23
N LEU A 117 -14.05 -1.91 -24.70
CA LEU A 117 -13.90 -3.14 -23.93
C LEU A 117 -13.60 -4.31 -24.85
N THR A 118 -12.51 -5.02 -24.60
CA THR A 118 -12.20 -6.30 -25.25
C THR A 118 -11.76 -7.32 -24.22
N LYS A 119 -11.75 -8.59 -24.59
CA LYS A 119 -11.25 -9.67 -23.73
C LYS A 119 -9.82 -9.39 -23.22
N ASP A 120 -8.97 -8.78 -24.03
CA ASP A 120 -7.58 -8.55 -23.65
C ASP A 120 -7.37 -7.32 -22.76
N LYS A 121 -8.32 -6.38 -22.75
CA LYS A 121 -8.15 -5.09 -22.09
C LYS A 121 -9.44 -4.42 -21.64
N ILE A 122 -9.31 -3.72 -20.52
CA ILE A 122 -10.31 -2.74 -20.06
C ILE A 122 -9.76 -1.33 -20.24
N THR A 123 -10.66 -0.40 -20.50
CA THR A 123 -10.36 1.04 -20.43
C THR A 123 -11.27 1.67 -19.40
N TYR A 124 -10.74 2.51 -18.51
CA TYR A 124 -11.55 3.31 -17.60
C TYR A 124 -11.15 4.78 -17.65
N GLU A 125 -12.09 5.63 -17.28
CA GLU A 125 -12.00 7.07 -17.36
C GLU A 125 -12.31 7.68 -16.01
N THR A 126 -11.50 8.64 -15.58
CA THR A 126 -11.68 9.39 -14.35
C THR A 126 -12.23 10.76 -14.68
N TYR A 127 -13.34 11.16 -14.05
CA TYR A 127 -14.03 12.41 -14.28
C TYR A 127 -14.14 13.26 -13.01
N ILE A 128 -14.26 14.57 -13.20
CA ILE A 128 -14.76 15.52 -12.20
C ILE A 128 -16.01 16.19 -12.78
N LEU A 129 -17.15 16.00 -12.13
CA LEU A 129 -18.43 16.61 -12.46
C LEU A 129 -18.67 17.85 -11.60
N ASP A 130 -19.02 18.97 -12.21
CA ASP A 130 -19.58 20.11 -11.50
C ASP A 130 -21.08 19.88 -11.30
N SER A 131 -21.53 19.64 -10.05
CA SER A 131 -22.96 19.36 -9.83
C SER A 131 -23.87 20.58 -10.01
N LYS A 132 -23.32 21.80 -10.15
CA LYS A 132 -24.12 22.99 -10.46
C LYS A 132 -24.38 23.13 -11.96
N THR A 133 -23.35 22.95 -12.80
CA THR A 133 -23.50 23.08 -14.25
C THR A 133 -23.82 21.76 -14.94
N LEU A 134 -23.60 20.64 -14.24
CA LEU A 134 -23.66 19.27 -14.76
C LEU A 134 -22.59 18.97 -15.82
N ASP A 135 -21.58 19.84 -15.97
CA ASP A 135 -20.46 19.61 -16.87
C ASP A 135 -19.43 18.65 -16.23
N SER A 136 -18.97 17.67 -17.00
CA SER A 136 -17.88 16.78 -16.61
C SER A 136 -16.58 17.15 -17.31
N THR A 137 -15.48 17.05 -16.58
CA THR A 137 -14.11 17.17 -17.11
C THR A 137 -13.43 15.81 -16.99
N LEU A 138 -12.91 15.30 -18.11
CA LEU A 138 -12.08 14.10 -18.14
C LEU A 138 -10.70 14.43 -17.55
N VAL A 139 -10.31 13.71 -16.51
CA VAL A 139 -9.03 13.87 -15.81
C VAL A 139 -7.99 12.90 -16.36
N GLU A 140 -8.38 11.64 -16.59
CA GLU A 140 -7.49 10.57 -17.02
C GLU A 140 -8.27 9.51 -17.79
N THR A 141 -7.64 8.93 -18.81
CA THR A 141 -8.07 7.69 -19.45
C THR A 141 -6.95 6.68 -19.28
N LYS A 142 -7.28 5.48 -18.81
CA LYS A 142 -6.30 4.42 -18.56
C LYS A 142 -6.74 3.11 -19.18
N GLU A 143 -5.81 2.50 -19.90
CA GLU A 143 -5.95 1.16 -20.47
C GLU A 143 -5.20 0.14 -19.60
N VAL A 144 -5.84 -1.00 -19.32
CA VAL A 144 -5.28 -2.07 -18.50
C VAL A 144 -5.43 -3.40 -19.21
N SER A 145 -4.30 -4.08 -19.43
CA SER A 145 -4.28 -5.43 -20.00
C SER A 145 -4.70 -6.47 -18.96
N ILE A 146 -5.72 -7.27 -19.29
CA ILE A 146 -6.21 -8.35 -18.44
C ILE A 146 -5.19 -9.50 -18.37
N TYR A 147 -4.55 -9.83 -19.50
CA TYR A 147 -3.49 -10.84 -19.54
C TYR A 147 -2.35 -10.52 -18.57
N GLU A 148 -1.85 -9.28 -18.59
CA GLU A 148 -0.77 -8.85 -17.69
C GLU A 148 -1.21 -8.82 -16.23
N LEU A 149 -2.48 -8.53 -15.93
CA LEU A 149 -3.03 -8.63 -14.56
C LEU A 149 -3.02 -10.08 -14.06
N ILE A 150 -3.54 -11.01 -14.87
CA ILE A 150 -3.57 -12.45 -14.52
C ILE A 150 -2.15 -12.97 -14.31
N LYS A 151 -1.25 -12.66 -15.25
CA LYS A 151 0.15 -13.08 -15.18
C LYS A 151 0.86 -12.54 -13.94
N ALA A 152 0.70 -11.24 -13.66
CA ALA A 152 1.26 -10.62 -12.46
C ALA A 152 0.72 -11.28 -11.19
N TYR A 153 -0.58 -11.56 -11.12
CA TYR A 153 -1.17 -12.25 -9.97
C TYR A 153 -0.60 -13.66 -9.78
N LEU A 154 -0.55 -14.48 -10.83
CA LEU A 154 -0.08 -15.86 -10.72
C LEU A 154 1.41 -15.95 -10.36
N GLU A 155 2.22 -15.02 -10.87
CA GLU A 155 3.63 -14.91 -10.48
C GLU A 155 3.77 -14.52 -9.01
N GLU A 156 2.99 -13.54 -8.57
CA GLU A 156 2.95 -13.04 -7.21
C GLU A 156 2.48 -14.11 -6.21
N GLU A 157 1.44 -14.87 -6.56
CA GLU A 157 0.95 -16.00 -5.79
C GLU A 157 2.07 -17.01 -5.55
N ARG A 158 2.79 -17.43 -6.60
CA ARG A 158 3.90 -18.37 -6.48
C ARG A 158 5.02 -17.84 -5.59
N VAL A 159 5.38 -16.57 -5.74
CA VAL A 159 6.40 -15.88 -4.93
C VAL A 159 6.02 -15.92 -3.45
N ILE A 160 4.80 -15.51 -3.12
CA ILE A 160 4.30 -15.45 -1.74
C ILE A 160 4.20 -16.84 -1.12
N LEU A 161 3.66 -17.84 -1.85
CA LEU A 161 3.56 -19.21 -1.35
C LEU A 161 4.95 -19.79 -1.03
N ASN A 162 5.93 -19.55 -1.90
CA ASN A 162 7.31 -19.96 -1.65
C ASN A 162 7.91 -19.25 -0.42
N GLN A 163 7.67 -17.95 -0.28
CA GLN A 163 8.13 -17.16 0.86
C GLN A 163 7.55 -17.67 2.18
N VAL A 164 6.26 -18.01 2.22
CA VAL A 164 5.62 -18.60 3.39
C VAL A 164 6.23 -19.96 3.70
N SER A 165 6.45 -20.81 2.69
CA SER A 165 7.10 -22.11 2.88
C SER A 165 8.47 -21.98 3.52
N LEU A 166 9.33 -21.10 2.99
CA LEU A 166 10.66 -20.84 3.53
C LEU A 166 10.63 -20.30 4.95
N TYR A 167 9.70 -19.40 5.25
CA TYR A 167 9.53 -18.91 6.62
C TYR A 167 9.10 -20.01 7.60
N LEU A 168 8.27 -20.96 7.17
CA LEU A 168 7.86 -22.08 8.02
C LEU A 168 9.03 -23.04 8.30
N GLU A 169 9.96 -23.21 7.36
CA GLU A 169 11.18 -24.00 7.52
C GLU A 169 12.25 -23.27 8.35
N LYS A 170 12.45 -21.98 8.05
CA LYS A 170 13.47 -21.12 8.64
C LYS A 170 12.85 -19.78 9.05
N PRO A 171 12.14 -19.72 10.19
CA PRO A 171 11.55 -18.48 10.67
C PRO A 171 12.63 -17.44 11.00
N TYR A 172 12.23 -16.16 10.99
CA TYR A 172 13.11 -15.07 11.42
C TYR A 172 13.68 -15.33 12.81
N SER A 173 15.00 -15.23 12.94
CA SER A 173 15.66 -15.40 14.23
C SER A 173 15.52 -14.17 15.11
N GLN A 174 15.82 -14.33 16.39
CA GLN A 174 15.94 -13.24 17.37
C GLN A 174 16.89 -12.11 16.91
N ASN A 175 17.86 -12.42 16.04
CA ASN A 175 18.88 -11.46 15.61
C ASN A 175 18.30 -10.27 14.88
N ILE A 176 17.19 -10.42 14.14
CA ILE A 176 16.61 -9.31 13.39
C ILE A 176 16.10 -8.19 14.31
N VAL A 177 15.55 -8.54 15.48
CA VAL A 177 15.10 -7.56 16.49
C VAL A 177 16.29 -6.85 17.12
N ASN A 178 17.39 -7.56 17.35
CA ASN A 178 18.63 -6.97 17.87
C ASN A 178 19.23 -6.00 16.85
N SER A 179 19.26 -6.39 15.57
CA SER A 179 19.75 -5.57 14.46
C SER A 179 18.95 -4.27 14.32
N ILE A 180 17.61 -4.35 14.36
CA ILE A 180 16.77 -3.14 14.28
C ILE A 180 16.89 -2.30 15.56
N SER A 181 17.08 -2.92 16.74
CA SER A 181 17.28 -2.18 17.99
C SER A 181 18.60 -1.42 17.98
N LYS A 182 19.67 -2.02 17.45
CA LYS A 182 20.95 -1.34 17.26
C LYS A 182 20.86 -0.24 16.22
N LEU A 183 20.12 -0.45 15.12
CA LEU A 183 19.84 0.59 14.12
C LEU A 183 19.16 1.81 14.77
N GLU A 184 18.14 1.55 15.60
CA GLU A 184 17.44 2.58 16.37
C GLU A 184 18.40 3.34 17.30
N GLU A 185 19.21 2.62 18.08
CA GLU A 185 20.17 3.23 19.00
C GLU A 185 21.20 4.10 18.28
N MET A 186 21.81 3.58 17.20
CA MET A 186 22.77 4.32 16.39
C MET A 186 22.18 5.62 15.85
N TYR A 187 20.96 5.55 15.28
CA TYR A 187 20.26 6.71 14.75
C TYR A 187 20.01 7.77 15.84
N LEU A 188 19.52 7.35 17.01
CA LEU A 188 19.23 8.26 18.12
C LEU A 188 20.47 8.90 18.73
N ASN A 189 21.62 8.23 18.64
CA ASN A 189 22.91 8.75 19.07
C ASN A 189 23.59 9.63 18.00
N GLY A 190 22.92 9.93 16.88
CA GLY A 190 23.45 10.75 15.80
C GLY A 190 24.56 10.08 15.00
N GLN A 191 24.67 8.75 15.04
CA GLN A 191 25.64 8.00 14.25
C GLN A 191 25.14 7.83 12.81
N ASP A 192 26.06 7.74 11.84
CA ASP A 192 25.69 7.36 10.48
C ASP A 192 25.24 5.89 10.45
N ILE A 193 24.04 5.66 9.91
CA ILE A 193 23.42 4.34 9.81
C ILE A 193 23.35 3.80 8.37
N LYS A 194 23.90 4.51 7.37
CA LYS A 194 23.81 4.11 5.95
C LYS A 194 24.35 2.72 5.68
N ASP A 195 25.55 2.42 6.15
CA ASP A 195 26.15 1.10 5.94
C ASP A 195 25.50 0.04 6.83
N TYR A 196 25.09 0.44 8.04
CA TYR A 196 24.47 -0.49 8.97
C TYR A 196 23.11 -0.96 8.46
N ILE A 197 22.28 -0.09 7.88
CA ILE A 197 20.98 -0.48 7.35
C ILE A 197 21.10 -1.49 6.19
N ASP A 198 22.15 -1.39 5.37
CA ASP A 198 22.39 -2.36 4.29
C ASP A 198 22.69 -3.75 4.82
N ASN A 199 23.43 -3.83 5.94
CA ASN A 199 23.64 -5.10 6.64
C ASN A 199 22.34 -5.67 7.22
N VAL A 200 21.46 -4.82 7.78
CA VAL A 200 20.15 -5.27 8.30
C VAL A 200 19.25 -5.76 7.17
N ILE A 201 19.26 -5.09 6.01
CA ILE A 201 18.53 -5.52 4.82
C ILE A 201 19.07 -6.87 4.32
N ALA A 202 20.39 -7.04 4.25
CA ALA A 202 21.01 -8.30 3.84
C ALA A 202 20.66 -9.46 4.77
N ASP A 203 20.68 -9.24 6.09
CA ASP A 203 20.21 -10.22 7.08
C ASP A 203 18.73 -10.56 6.86
N ALA A 204 17.86 -9.57 6.68
CA ALA A 204 16.44 -9.79 6.43
C ALA A 204 16.16 -10.58 5.14
N ILE A 205 16.94 -10.34 4.08
CA ILE A 205 16.89 -11.07 2.81
C ILE A 205 17.39 -12.52 2.95
N SER A 206 18.28 -12.82 3.89
CA SER A 206 18.81 -14.19 4.09
C SER A 206 17.76 -15.22 4.54
N TYR A 207 16.55 -14.75 4.86
CA TYR A 207 15.36 -15.55 5.15
C TYR A 207 14.38 -15.61 3.96
N ASP A 208 14.75 -15.03 2.82
CA ASP A 208 13.94 -14.90 1.62
C ASP A 208 14.72 -15.29 0.36
N THR A 209 14.06 -15.29 -0.81
CA THR A 209 14.74 -15.54 -2.11
C THR A 209 14.94 -14.25 -2.91
N GLU A 210 15.85 -14.26 -3.88
CA GLU A 210 16.10 -13.09 -4.73
C GLU A 210 14.87 -12.58 -5.49
N LYS A 211 13.93 -13.48 -5.82
CA LYS A 211 12.69 -13.14 -6.53
C LYS A 211 11.63 -12.49 -5.63
N ASN A 212 11.82 -12.49 -4.31
CA ASN A 212 10.79 -12.16 -3.34
C ASN A 212 11.06 -10.83 -2.59
N LYS A 213 12.21 -10.18 -2.83
CA LYS A 213 12.72 -9.06 -2.02
C LYS A 213 11.70 -7.92 -1.82
N HIS A 214 10.91 -7.61 -2.85
CA HIS A 214 9.99 -6.47 -2.83
C HIS A 214 8.63 -6.75 -2.18
N GLN A 215 8.32 -8.03 -1.90
CA GLN A 215 7.00 -8.46 -1.42
C GLN A 215 6.95 -8.69 0.08
N ASN A 216 8.11 -8.64 0.73
CA ASN A 216 8.24 -8.69 2.17
C ASN A 216 8.08 -7.29 2.79
N ARG A 217 7.10 -7.11 3.69
CA ARG A 217 6.85 -5.80 4.32
C ARG A 217 8.00 -5.34 5.22
N LEU A 218 8.73 -6.26 5.83
CA LEU A 218 9.88 -5.91 6.67
C LEU A 218 10.99 -5.30 5.81
N ILE A 219 11.35 -5.98 4.73
CA ILE A 219 12.39 -5.54 3.78
C ILE A 219 12.00 -4.20 3.18
N TRP A 220 10.76 -4.06 2.70
CA TRP A 220 10.28 -2.81 2.14
C TRP A 220 10.35 -1.64 3.13
N ARG A 221 10.00 -1.85 4.42
CA ARG A 221 10.13 -0.79 5.44
C ARG A 221 11.60 -0.41 5.69
N LEU A 222 12.51 -1.37 5.70
CA LEU A 222 13.95 -1.09 5.79
C LEU A 222 14.44 -0.26 4.60
N GLU A 223 13.99 -0.58 3.38
CA GLU A 223 14.32 0.23 2.20
C GLU A 223 13.74 1.65 2.26
N LEU A 224 12.56 1.84 2.87
CA LEU A 224 12.02 3.18 3.11
C LEU A 224 12.89 3.98 4.07
N ILE A 225 13.38 3.36 5.15
CA ILE A 225 14.33 4.01 6.08
C ILE A 225 15.60 4.39 5.32
N LYS A 226 16.17 3.48 4.52
CA LYS A 226 17.36 3.74 3.69
C LYS A 226 17.16 4.94 2.78
N ASN A 227 15.98 5.08 2.18
CA ASN A 227 15.65 6.23 1.34
C ASN A 227 15.48 7.54 2.13
N ALA A 228 14.91 7.46 3.35
CA ALA A 228 14.62 8.60 4.20
C ALA A 228 15.86 9.19 4.87
N ILE A 229 16.85 8.38 5.26
CA ILE A 229 18.05 8.86 5.96
C ILE A 229 18.96 9.76 5.11
N VAL A 230 18.82 9.70 3.78
CA VAL A 230 19.49 10.60 2.82
C VAL A 230 18.57 11.72 2.32
N TRP A 231 17.39 11.86 2.92
CA TRP A 231 16.45 12.92 2.59
C TRP A 231 16.73 14.14 3.46
N GLU A 232 17.50 15.07 2.92
CA GLU A 232 17.82 16.33 3.60
C GLU A 232 17.31 17.52 2.78
N LYS A 233 16.98 18.61 3.47
CA LYS A 233 16.56 19.89 2.90
C LYS A 233 17.25 21.03 3.64
N ASP A 234 17.34 22.20 3.03
CA ASP A 234 17.92 23.39 3.66
C ASP A 234 17.02 24.04 4.74
N ASP A 235 15.91 23.38 5.09
CA ASP A 235 14.88 23.91 5.98
C ASP A 235 14.78 23.06 7.26
N SER A 236 15.10 23.67 8.40
CA SER A 236 15.15 22.97 9.69
C SER A 236 13.80 22.42 10.15
N GLU A 237 12.69 23.08 9.81
CA GLU A 237 11.35 22.56 10.16
C GLU A 237 11.00 21.33 9.32
N ILE A 238 11.42 21.31 8.05
CA ILE A 238 11.27 20.16 7.17
C ILE A 238 12.15 19.01 7.63
N ASN A 239 13.42 19.27 7.99
CA ASN A 239 14.30 18.22 8.51
C ASN A 239 13.77 17.62 9.82
N ASN A 240 13.15 18.42 10.70
CA ASN A 240 12.46 17.89 11.89
C ASN A 240 11.25 17.00 11.54
N LEU A 241 10.54 17.28 10.44
CA LEU A 241 9.49 16.41 9.93
C LEU A 241 10.07 15.11 9.35
N ILE A 242 11.19 15.19 8.63
CA ILE A 242 11.86 14.01 8.06
C ILE A 242 12.43 13.12 9.18
N ASP A 243 13.03 13.70 10.22
CA ASP A 243 13.49 12.96 11.40
C ASP A 243 12.34 12.19 12.07
N TYR A 244 11.18 12.82 12.24
CA TYR A 244 9.97 12.14 12.72
C TYR A 244 9.58 10.97 11.81
N ILE A 245 9.63 11.15 10.48
CA ILE A 245 9.33 10.10 9.51
C ILE A 245 10.29 8.92 9.67
N ILE A 246 11.60 9.17 9.80
CA ILE A 246 12.62 8.12 9.96
C ILE A 246 12.38 7.34 11.25
N GLN A 247 12.25 8.03 12.39
CA GLN A 247 11.98 7.39 13.68
C GLN A 247 10.70 6.55 13.61
N ASP A 248 9.65 7.06 12.96
CA ASP A 248 8.38 6.36 12.81
C ASP A 248 8.50 5.09 11.97
N GLN A 249 9.29 5.13 10.88
CA GLN A 249 9.57 3.92 10.12
C GLN A 249 10.37 2.91 10.93
N ILE A 250 11.36 3.35 11.72
CA ILE A 250 12.12 2.47 12.62
C ILE A 250 11.17 1.76 13.60
N GLN A 251 10.24 2.48 14.24
CA GLN A 251 9.27 1.86 15.15
C GLN A 251 8.34 0.86 14.44
N LYS A 252 7.86 1.17 13.24
CA LYS A 252 7.04 0.24 12.44
C LYS A 252 7.82 -1.01 12.04
N THR A 253 9.08 -0.86 11.65
CA THR A 253 9.97 -1.98 11.33
C THR A 253 10.22 -2.85 12.56
N MET A 254 10.43 -2.22 13.72
CA MET A 254 10.54 -2.92 15.02
C MET A 254 9.27 -3.70 15.34
N GLU A 255 8.09 -3.10 15.20
CA GLU A 255 6.79 -3.77 15.41
C GLU A 255 6.66 -5.03 14.55
N ILE A 256 7.03 -4.94 13.27
CA ILE A 256 7.01 -6.08 12.34
C ILE A 256 7.95 -7.18 12.83
N ALA A 257 9.19 -6.84 13.19
CA ALA A 257 10.19 -7.79 13.63
C ALA A 257 9.80 -8.49 14.94
N LEU A 258 9.22 -7.76 15.90
CA LEU A 258 8.68 -8.32 17.15
C LEU A 258 7.56 -9.33 16.85
N ASN A 259 6.64 -8.98 15.96
CA ASN A 259 5.53 -9.87 15.57
C ASN A 259 6.00 -11.12 14.83
N LEU A 260 6.99 -11.01 13.94
CA LEU A 260 7.57 -12.14 13.21
C LEU A 260 8.33 -13.10 14.15
N THR A 261 8.96 -12.57 15.20
CA THR A 261 9.74 -13.37 16.15
C THR A 261 8.97 -13.78 17.40
N GLY A 262 7.71 -13.34 17.55
CA GLY A 262 6.88 -13.61 18.73
C GLY A 262 7.36 -12.91 20.01
N GLN A 263 8.14 -11.84 19.86
CA GLN A 263 8.71 -11.10 20.98
C GLN A 263 7.86 -9.91 21.39
N TYR A 264 8.14 -9.41 22.59
CA TYR A 264 7.53 -8.20 23.11
C TYR A 264 8.59 -7.18 23.51
N LYS A 265 8.49 -5.98 22.95
CA LYS A 265 9.23 -4.78 23.35
C LYS A 265 8.27 -3.61 23.29
N LYS A 266 8.29 -2.75 24.31
CA LYS A 266 7.51 -1.51 24.29
C LYS A 266 8.12 -0.56 23.25
N LEU A 267 7.32 -0.18 22.24
CA LEU A 267 7.73 0.78 21.23
C LEU A 267 7.83 2.19 21.82
N ARG A 268 8.80 2.96 21.33
CA ARG A 268 9.01 4.34 21.76
C ARG A 268 7.94 5.24 21.17
N ARG A 269 7.38 6.13 22.01
CA ARG A 269 6.53 7.22 21.52
C ARG A 269 7.40 8.31 20.90
N ILE A 270 7.11 8.66 19.65
CA ILE A 270 7.79 9.73 18.94
C ILE A 270 6.95 11.00 19.07
N LYS A 271 7.61 12.12 19.36
CA LYS A 271 6.94 13.42 19.49
C LYS A 271 6.54 13.93 18.10
N LEU A 272 5.29 14.36 17.96
CA LEU A 272 4.81 14.94 16.71
C LEU A 272 5.55 16.26 16.40
N PRO A 273 6.12 16.44 15.20
CA PRO A 273 6.82 17.66 14.82
C PRO A 273 5.82 18.81 14.62
N TYR A 274 6.30 20.04 14.76
CA TYR A 274 5.46 21.24 14.72
C TYR A 274 4.67 21.36 13.40
N LEU A 275 5.31 21.14 12.25
CA LEU A 275 4.62 21.20 10.95
C LEU A 275 3.44 20.23 10.85
N LEU A 276 3.64 18.97 11.27
CA LEU A 276 2.58 17.96 11.23
C LEU A 276 1.47 18.26 12.25
N LYS A 277 1.83 18.82 13.42
CA LYS A 277 0.85 19.28 14.42
C LYS A 277 -0.04 20.40 13.86
N GLU A 278 0.54 21.39 13.19
CA GLU A 278 -0.23 22.46 12.55
C GLU A 278 -1.09 21.92 11.40
N PHE A 279 -0.57 20.98 10.61
CA PHE A 279 -1.35 20.30 9.59
C PHE A 279 -2.58 19.59 10.17
N TYR A 280 -2.41 18.83 11.25
CA TYR A 280 -3.51 18.13 11.91
C TYR A 280 -4.55 19.08 12.52
N LYS A 281 -4.12 20.25 13.02
CA LYS A 281 -5.07 21.29 13.45
C LYS A 281 -5.93 21.77 12.30
N GLU A 282 -5.37 21.93 11.10
CA GLU A 282 -6.15 22.33 9.92
C GLU A 282 -7.14 21.24 9.49
N ILE A 283 -6.72 19.97 9.48
CA ILE A 283 -7.64 18.84 9.26
C ILE A 283 -8.79 18.94 10.27
N LYS A 284 -8.50 19.11 11.56
CA LYS A 284 -9.53 19.16 12.62
C LYS A 284 -10.52 20.31 12.43
N LYS A 285 -10.08 21.49 12.00
CA LYS A 285 -10.96 22.65 11.75
C LYS A 285 -11.91 22.42 10.57
N LYS A 286 -11.46 21.70 9.54
CA LYS A 286 -12.15 21.53 8.25
C LYS A 286 -12.33 20.05 7.91
N GLU A 287 -12.65 19.23 8.92
CA GLU A 287 -12.55 17.76 8.87
C GLU A 287 -13.32 17.15 7.69
N TYR A 288 -14.58 17.51 7.52
CA TYR A 288 -15.42 17.01 6.43
C TYR A 288 -14.89 17.33 5.03
N LYS A 289 -14.13 18.42 4.88
CA LYS A 289 -13.56 18.85 3.60
C LYS A 289 -12.19 18.24 3.34
N ILE A 290 -11.34 18.16 4.36
CA ILE A 290 -9.93 17.77 4.21
C ILE A 290 -9.75 16.25 4.30
N LEU A 291 -10.48 15.56 5.19
CA LEU A 291 -10.27 14.13 5.44
C LEU A 291 -10.42 13.24 4.18
N PRO A 292 -11.40 13.48 3.28
CA PRO A 292 -11.48 12.72 2.03
C PRO A 292 -10.25 12.90 1.12
N LEU A 293 -9.70 14.12 1.06
CA LEU A 293 -8.61 14.52 0.17
C LEU A 293 -7.25 13.98 0.62
N ILE A 294 -7.05 13.71 1.91
CA ILE A 294 -5.76 13.20 2.40
C ILE A 294 -5.57 11.68 2.22
N ASN A 295 -6.63 10.96 1.85
CA ASN A 295 -6.65 9.50 1.85
C ASN A 295 -5.68 8.85 0.84
N HIS A 296 -5.31 9.57 -0.22
CA HIS A 296 -4.52 9.07 -1.34
C HIS A 296 -3.18 9.78 -1.50
N LEU A 297 -2.86 10.73 -0.63
CA LEU A 297 -1.60 11.49 -0.67
C LEU A 297 -0.33 10.65 -0.48
N HIS A 298 -0.47 9.38 -0.12
CA HIS A 298 0.62 8.42 0.01
C HIS A 298 0.90 7.67 -1.30
N ASP A 299 0.21 8.02 -2.39
CA ASP A 299 0.16 7.25 -3.62
C ASP A 299 -0.03 8.18 -4.82
N ASN A 300 1.09 8.59 -5.43
CA ASN A 300 1.08 9.49 -6.59
C ASN A 300 0.57 8.84 -7.88
N ARG A 301 0.35 7.53 -7.89
CA ARG A 301 -0.22 6.80 -9.01
C ARG A 301 -1.74 6.74 -8.96
N HIS A 302 -2.34 7.19 -7.85
CA HIS A 302 -3.78 7.29 -7.75
C HIS A 302 -4.30 8.41 -8.68
N PRO A 303 -5.36 8.16 -9.48
CA PRO A 303 -5.93 9.16 -10.39
C PRO A 303 -6.29 10.52 -9.77
N PHE A 304 -6.66 10.55 -8.48
CA PHE A 304 -7.05 11.77 -7.78
C PHE A 304 -5.91 12.47 -7.05
N PHE A 305 -4.68 11.94 -7.06
CA PHE A 305 -3.58 12.48 -6.25
C PHE A 305 -3.33 13.99 -6.48
N LEU A 306 -3.22 14.40 -7.75
CA LEU A 306 -2.94 15.80 -8.09
C LEU A 306 -4.14 16.72 -7.80
N GLU A 307 -5.36 16.25 -8.07
CA GLU A 307 -6.58 17.01 -7.83
C GLU A 307 -6.85 17.19 -6.34
N ASP A 308 -6.59 16.14 -5.53
CA ASP A 308 -6.67 16.20 -4.08
C ASP A 308 -5.68 17.23 -3.51
N ILE A 309 -4.44 17.29 -4.03
CA ILE A 309 -3.45 18.31 -3.63
C ILE A 309 -3.91 19.73 -4.00
N LYS A 310 -4.34 19.95 -5.26
CA LYS A 310 -4.84 21.26 -5.72
C LYS A 310 -6.02 21.73 -4.89
N GLU A 311 -6.87 20.81 -4.47
CA GLU A 311 -8.03 21.12 -3.66
C GLU A 311 -7.63 21.47 -2.22
N LEU A 312 -6.70 20.72 -1.63
CA LEU A 312 -6.14 21.01 -0.32
C LEU A 312 -5.50 22.41 -0.25
N GLU A 313 -4.81 22.85 -1.30
CA GLU A 313 -4.22 24.19 -1.40
C GLU A 313 -5.26 25.32 -1.31
N LYS A 314 -6.51 25.07 -1.73
CA LYS A 314 -7.59 26.07 -1.65
C LYS A 314 -8.24 26.14 -0.26
N VAL A 315 -8.31 25.01 0.44
CA VAL A 315 -9.01 24.92 1.73
C VAL A 315 -8.09 25.15 2.92
N ILE A 316 -6.78 24.92 2.79
CA ILE A 316 -5.80 25.19 3.85
C ILE A 316 -5.29 26.63 3.75
N ASP A 317 -5.40 27.38 4.85
CA ASP A 317 -4.97 28.78 4.98
C ASP A 317 -3.71 28.93 5.86
N ASN A 318 -3.38 27.93 6.68
CA ASN A 318 -2.20 27.93 7.54
C ASN A 318 -0.91 27.71 6.74
N HIS A 319 0.03 28.67 6.79
CA HIS A 319 1.29 28.61 6.04
C HIS A 319 2.18 27.41 6.42
N LYS A 320 2.14 26.94 7.67
CA LYS A 320 2.89 25.76 8.12
C LYS A 320 2.28 24.47 7.57
N ALA A 321 0.95 24.40 7.50
CA ALA A 321 0.28 23.27 6.87
C ALA A 321 0.51 23.27 5.34
N LEU A 322 0.43 24.43 4.69
CA LEU A 322 0.77 24.58 3.26
C LEU A 322 2.23 24.19 2.97
N LYS A 323 3.17 24.46 3.88
CA LYS A 323 4.57 24.04 3.74
C LYS A 323 4.71 22.51 3.64
N VAL A 324 3.89 21.74 4.36
CA VAL A 324 3.84 20.28 4.25
C VAL A 324 3.28 19.84 2.88
N LEU A 325 2.21 20.49 2.39
CA LEU A 325 1.67 20.20 1.05
C LEU A 325 2.68 20.54 -0.06
N ASN A 326 3.33 21.69 0.03
CA ASN A 326 4.34 22.13 -0.92
C ASN A 326 5.52 21.17 -0.96
N LEU A 327 5.94 20.65 0.20
CA LEU A 327 6.92 19.57 0.24
C LEU A 327 6.40 18.34 -0.52
N LEU A 328 5.19 17.86 -0.22
CA LEU A 328 4.62 16.68 -0.90
C LEU A 328 4.53 16.85 -2.42
N LYS A 329 4.07 18.02 -2.88
CA LYS A 329 3.90 18.36 -4.30
C LYS A 329 5.20 18.41 -5.09
N THR A 330 6.32 18.73 -4.43
CA THR A 330 7.63 18.86 -5.06
C THR A 330 8.46 17.58 -5.02
N LEU A 331 7.96 16.50 -4.40
CA LEU A 331 8.64 15.22 -4.38
C LEU A 331 8.42 14.46 -5.68
N GLU A 332 9.52 14.03 -6.31
CA GLU A 332 9.48 13.10 -7.45
C GLU A 332 9.64 11.63 -7.02
N ASN A 333 10.28 11.40 -5.87
CA ASN A 333 10.56 10.05 -5.39
C ASN A 333 9.31 9.43 -4.73
N GLU A 334 8.78 8.35 -5.32
CA GLU A 334 7.58 7.64 -4.85
C GLU A 334 7.68 7.16 -3.39
N LYS A 335 8.85 6.69 -2.95
CA LYS A 335 9.06 6.27 -1.55
C LYS A 335 8.91 7.44 -0.59
N ARG A 336 9.39 8.63 -0.95
CA ARG A 336 9.25 9.86 -0.13
C ARG A 336 7.81 10.37 -0.12
N ILE A 337 7.12 10.31 -1.26
CA ILE A 337 5.68 10.61 -1.35
C ILE A 337 4.90 9.67 -0.44
N TYR A 338 5.14 8.37 -0.54
CA TYR A 338 4.51 7.37 0.32
C TYR A 338 4.75 7.66 1.80
N LEU A 339 6.00 7.98 2.18
CA LEU A 339 6.36 8.29 3.56
C LEU A 339 5.62 9.51 4.09
N LEU A 340 5.67 10.64 3.38
CA LEU A 340 5.05 11.88 3.80
C LEU A 340 3.51 11.78 3.79
N GLY A 341 2.94 11.26 2.71
CA GLY A 341 1.50 11.04 2.61
C GLY A 341 0.98 10.08 3.68
N SER A 342 1.74 9.04 4.01
CA SER A 342 1.38 8.11 5.09
C SER A 342 1.39 8.76 6.45
N VAL A 343 2.29 9.72 6.72
CA VAL A 343 2.25 10.45 7.99
C VAL A 343 1.08 11.41 8.01
N ILE A 344 0.75 12.11 6.93
CA ILE A 344 -0.41 13.00 6.85
C ILE A 344 -1.73 12.24 7.07
N LYS A 345 -1.90 11.10 6.39
CA LYS A 345 -3.09 10.25 6.45
C LYS A 345 -3.38 9.69 7.85
N ARG A 346 -2.38 9.62 8.72
CA ARG A 346 -2.51 9.07 10.08
C ARG A 346 -3.19 9.99 11.07
N TYR A 347 -3.66 11.15 10.64
CA TYR A 347 -4.59 11.93 11.46
C TYR A 347 -5.67 11.01 12.04
N ASN A 348 -5.68 10.90 13.36
CA ASN A 348 -6.64 10.11 14.11
C ASN A 348 -7.54 11.08 14.86
N LYS A 349 -8.85 10.97 14.65
CA LYS A 349 -9.87 11.82 15.26
C LYS A 349 -9.86 11.82 16.80
N ARG A 350 -9.21 10.81 17.41
CA ARG A 350 -9.19 10.58 18.86
C ARG A 350 -7.99 11.20 19.60
N ASP A 351 -7.05 11.84 18.89
CA ASP A 351 -5.98 12.69 19.45
C ASP A 351 -6.30 14.19 19.22
#